data_AF-A0A9W6JJT2-F1
#
_entry.id   AF-A0A9W6JJT2-F1
#
_cell.length_a   1.000
_cell.length_b   1.000
_cell.length_c   1.000
_cell.angle_alpha   90.00
_cell.angle_beta   90.00
_cell.angle_gamma   90.00
#
_symmetry.space_group_name_H-M   'P 1'
#
loop_
_entity.id
_entity.type
_entity.pdbx_description
1 polymer ?
#
loop_
_entity_poly.entity_id
_entity_poly.type
_entity_poly.pdbx_seq_one_letter_code
_entity_poly.pdbx_strand_id
1 'polypeptide(L)' 'MTERSPEDVERRLRAKRTNERLKLAASTSNAVGLTILGAAVLVPVTTGKASWFAALWILAAVALHVFAQAVLGVLRSED' A
#
# COMPACT_ATOMS: atom_id res chain seq x y z
N MET A 1 -5.76 12.71 -35.17
CA MET A 1 -5.18 11.55 -34.46
C MET A 1 -3.67 11.63 -34.65
N THR A 2 -2.93 12.09 -33.63
CA THR A 2 -1.47 12.13 -33.69
C THR A 2 -0.96 10.68 -33.61
N GLU A 3 -0.33 10.20 -34.67
CA GLU A 3 0.28 8.87 -34.70
C GLU A 3 1.39 8.83 -33.64
N ARG A 4 1.28 7.92 -32.67
CA ARG A 4 2.26 7.81 -31.58
C ARG A 4 3.48 7.07 -32.09
N SER A 5 4.67 7.58 -31.80
CA SER A 5 5.91 6.87 -32.11
C SER A 5 5.92 5.50 -31.40
N PRO A 6 6.45 4.43 -32.02
CA PRO A 6 6.65 3.14 -31.36
C PRO A 6 7.38 3.25 -30.01
N GLU A 7 8.31 4.20 -29.89
CA GLU A 7 9.07 4.48 -28.66
C GLU A 7 8.18 5.05 -27.53
N ASP A 8 7.20 5.88 -27.87
CA ASP A 8 6.23 6.42 -26.92
C ASP A 8 5.32 5.32 -26.37
N VAL A 9 4.93 4.38 -27.23
CA VAL A 9 4.13 3.21 -26.84
C VAL A 9 4.94 2.34 -25.88
N GLU A 10 6.21 2.04 -26.19
CA GLU A 10 7.05 1.23 -25.32
C GLU A 10 7.29 1.89 -23.95
N ARG A 11 7.57 3.20 -23.92
CA ARG A 11 7.77 3.95 -22.67
C ARG A 11 6.53 3.86 -21.77
N ARG A 12 5.32 4.03 -22.33
CA ARG A 12 4.06 3.90 -21.59
C ARG A 12 3.82 2.49 -21.08
N LEU A 13 4.08 1.47 -21.90
CA LEU A 13 3.92 0.07 -21.47
C LEU A 13 4.86 -0.27 -20.30
N ARG A 14 6.10 0.22 -20.32
CA ARG A 14 7.03 0.08 -19.20
C ARG A 14 6.53 0.81 -17.95
N ALA A 15 6.06 2.05 -18.07
CA ALA A 15 5.49 2.81 -16.96
C ALA A 15 4.27 2.10 -16.34
N LYS A 16 3.36 1.58 -17.18
CA LYS A 16 2.18 0.83 -16.75
C LYS A 16 2.54 -0.42 -15.94
N ARG A 17 3.47 -1.24 -16.44
CA ARG A 17 3.93 -2.45 -15.71
C ARG A 17 4.52 -2.10 -14.34
N THR A 18 5.31 -1.03 -14.25
CA THR A 18 5.84 -0.56 -12.98
C THR A 18 4.73 -0.07 -12.06
N ASN A 19 3.79 0.73 -12.57
CA ASN A 19 2.65 1.22 -11.80
C ASN A 19 1.79 0.07 -11.24
N GLU A 20 1.51 -0.96 -12.03
CA GLU A 20 0.76 -2.15 -11.58
C GLU A 20 1.46 -2.85 -10.41
N ARG A 21 2.78 -3.03 -10.49
CA ARG A 21 3.58 -3.63 -9.40
C ARG A 21 3.54 -2.78 -8.14
N LEU A 22 3.67 -1.46 -8.28
CA LEU A 22 3.59 -0.52 -7.14
C LEU A 22 2.20 -0.52 -6.51
N LYS A 23 1.14 -0.56 -7.31
CA LYS A 23 -0.25 -0.67 -6.84
C LYS A 23 -0.45 -1.96 -6.04
N LEU A 24 0.04 -3.10 -6.54
CA LEU A 24 -0.03 -4.38 -5.85
C LEU A 24 0.77 -4.38 -4.53
N ALA A 25 1.96 -3.78 -4.53
CA ALA A 25 2.76 -3.64 -3.31
C ALA A 25 2.03 -2.77 -2.27
N ALA A 26 1.52 -1.62 -2.68
CA ALA A 26 0.77 -0.72 -1.81
C ALA A 26 -0.50 -1.38 -1.24
N SER A 27 -1.29 -2.05 -2.09
CA SER A 27 -2.52 -2.72 -1.64
C SER A 27 -2.21 -3.86 -0.67
N THR A 28 -1.14 -4.63 -0.91
CA THR A 28 -0.68 -5.71 -0.03
C THR A 28 -0.22 -5.16 1.31
N SER A 29 0.65 -4.14 1.32
CA SER A 29 1.12 -3.50 2.56
C SER A 29 -0.04 -2.93 3.38
N ASN A 30 -1.00 -2.30 2.71
CA ASN A 30 -2.19 -1.76 3.37
C ASN A 30 -3.07 -2.87 3.97
N ALA A 31 -3.28 -3.98 3.25
CA ALA A 31 -4.07 -5.11 3.74
C ALA A 31 -3.41 -5.78 4.97
N VAL A 32 -2.09 -5.93 4.96
CA VAL A 32 -1.32 -6.41 6.11
C VAL A 32 -1.47 -5.45 7.29
N GLY A 33 -1.32 -4.13 7.06
CA GLY A 33 -1.53 -3.11 8.08
C GLY A 33 -2.92 -3.19 8.70
N LEU A 34 -3.97 -3.31 7.88
CA LEU A 34 -5.35 -3.44 8.36
C LEU A 34 -5.56 -4.73 9.19
N THR A 35 -4.94 -5.83 8.78
CA THR A 35 -5.01 -7.11 9.52
C THR A 35 -4.34 -6.99 10.89
N ILE A 36 -3.16 -6.36 10.95
CA ILE A 36 -2.45 -6.08 12.22
C ILE A 36 -3.29 -5.17 13.11
N LEU A 37 -3.86 -4.09 12.56
CA LEU A 37 -4.72 -3.18 13.30
C LEU A 37 -5.93 -3.92 13.89
N GLY A 38 -6.61 -4.74 13.07
CA GLY A 38 -7.72 -5.56 13.50
C GLY A 38 -7.35 -6.49 14.66
N ALA A 39 -6.23 -7.22 14.56
CA ALA A 39 -5.74 -8.09 15.62
C ALA A 39 -5.37 -7.31 16.90
N ALA A 40 -4.70 -6.16 16.75
CA ALA A 40 -4.28 -5.33 17.87
C ALA A 40 -5.46 -4.77 18.68
N VAL A 41 -6.62 -4.57 18.04
CA VAL A 41 -7.86 -4.15 18.70
C VAL A 41 -8.66 -5.35 19.21
N LEU A 42 -8.82 -6.40 18.40
CA LEU A 42 -9.71 -7.53 18.70
C LEU A 42 -9.18 -8.41 19.84
N VAL A 43 -7.87 -8.60 19.96
CA VAL A 43 -7.28 -9.43 21.02
C VAL A 43 -7.53 -8.83 22.41
N PRO A 44 -7.24 -7.54 22.69
CA PRO A 44 -7.59 -6.93 23.98
C PRO A 44 -9.09 -6.97 24.27
N VAL A 45 -9.94 -6.73 23.26
CA VAL A 45 -11.40 -6.73 23.41
C VAL A 45 -11.92 -8.12 23.80
N THR A 46 -11.43 -9.17 23.14
CA THR A 46 -11.89 -10.54 23.38
C THR A 46 -11.31 -11.16 24.65
N THR A 47 -10.11 -10.73 25.06
CA THR A 47 -9.43 -11.28 26.26
C THR A 47 -9.63 -10.44 27.53
N GLY A 48 -10.16 -9.21 27.40
CA GLY A 48 -10.28 -8.24 28.49
C GLY A 48 -8.93 -7.71 29.00
N LYS A 49 -7.83 -7.98 28.30
CA LYS A 49 -6.47 -7.62 28.72
C LYS A 49 -5.88 -6.58 27.78
N ALA A 50 -5.87 -5.34 28.23
CA ALA A 50 -5.13 -4.27 27.56
C ALA A 50 -3.63 -4.41 27.81
N SER A 51 -2.83 -4.22 26.77
CA SER A 51 -1.37 -4.28 26.84
C SER A 51 -0.78 -3.14 26.03
N TRP A 52 0.30 -2.53 26.54
CA TRP A 52 1.03 -1.49 25.81
C TRP A 52 1.59 -1.98 24.47
N PHE A 53 1.83 -3.29 24.34
CA PHE A 53 2.23 -3.90 23.07
C PHE A 53 1.18 -3.71 21.96
N ALA A 54 -0.11 -3.63 22.29
CA ALA A 54 -1.15 -3.34 21.29
C ALA A 54 -0.96 -1.96 20.65
N ALA A 55 -0.52 -0.96 21.41
CA ALA A 55 -0.21 0.37 20.88
C ALA A 55 0.94 0.33 19.87
N LEU A 56 1.98 -0.48 20.13
CA LEU A 56 3.08 -0.67 19.17
C LEU A 56 2.61 -1.31 17.87
N TRP A 57 1.71 -2.30 17.94
CA TRP A 57 1.13 -2.92 16.75
C TRP A 57 0.22 -1.97 15.98
N ILE A 58 -0.55 -1.14 16.67
CA ILE A 58 -1.34 -0.08 16.04
C ILE A 58 -0.42 0.90 15.29
N LEU A 59 0.68 1.34 15.92
CA LEU A 59 1.65 2.21 15.26
C LEU A 59 2.30 1.54 14.05
N ALA A 60 2.64 0.24 14.13
CA ALA A 60 3.15 -0.51 12.99
C ALA A 60 2.13 -0.60 11.84
N ALA A 61 0.85 -0.81 12.14
CA ALA A 61 -0.22 -0.80 11.15
C ALA A 61 -0.37 0.56 10.46
N VAL A 62 -0.32 1.66 11.24
CA VAL A 62 -0.34 3.03 10.70
C VAL A 62 0.88 3.30 9.82
N ALA A 63 2.07 2.86 10.24
CA ALA A 63 3.28 3.00 9.44
C ALA A 63 3.18 2.27 8.09
N LEU A 64 2.63 1.04 8.08
CA LEU A 64 2.36 0.30 6.84
C LEU A 64 1.33 1.00 5.95
N HIS A 65 0.29 1.58 6.54
CA HIS A 65 -0.69 2.36 5.80
C HIS A 65 -0.05 3.59 5.15
N VAL A 66 0.73 4.37 5.89
CA VAL A 66 1.45 5.54 5.37
C VAL A 66 2.45 5.15 4.29
N PHE A 67 3.19 4.05 4.48
CA PHE A 67 4.08 3.50 3.47
C PHE A 67 3.32 3.17 2.18
N ALA A 68 2.15 2.50 2.28
CA ALA A 68 1.33 2.22 1.11
C ALA A 68 0.88 3.49 0.37
N GLN A 69 0.48 4.53 1.11
CA GLN A 69 0.14 5.83 0.51
C GLN A 69 1.35 6.49 -0.18
N ALA A 70 2.53 6.43 0.44
CA ALA A 70 3.76 6.93 -0.17
C ALA A 70 4.13 6.20 -1.47
N VAL A 71 3.95 4.87 -1.51
CA VAL A 71 4.16 4.06 -2.72
C VAL A 71 3.19 4.45 -3.84
N LEU A 72 1.93 4.77 -3.52
CA LEU A 72 0.97 5.26 -4.52
C LEU A 72 1.31 6.68 -5.00
N GLY A 73 1.92 7.51 -4.14
CA GLY A 73 2.35 8.86 -4.49
C GLY A 73 3.48 8.92 -5.51
N VAL A 74 4.23 7.83 -5.72
CA VAL A 74 5.33 7.76 -6.72
C VAL A 74 4.90 7.16 -8.07
N LEU A 75 3.61 6.88 -8.27
CA LEU A 75 3.09 6.40 -9.55
C LEU A 75 3.33 7.43 -10.66
N ARG A 76 3.79 6.96 -11.82
CA ARG A 76 4.07 7.84 -12.97
C ARG A 76 2.81 8.04 -13.80
N SER A 77 2.65 9.22 -14.39
CA SER A 77 1.54 9.47 -15.32
C SER A 77 1.63 8.51 -16.51
N GLU A 78 0.50 7.90 -16.86
CA GLU A 78 0.37 6.99 -18.01
C GLU A 78 -0.05 7.76 -19.29
N ASP A 79 -0.26 9.07 -19.15
CA ASP A 79 -0.75 10.04 -20.14
C ASP A 79 0.31 10.65 -21.04
#